data_AF-A0A965ABZ9-F1
#
_entry.id   AF-A0A965ABZ9-F1
#
_cell.length_a   1.000
_cell.length_b   1.000
_cell.length_c   1.000
_cell.angle_alpha   90.00
_cell.angle_beta   90.00
_cell.angle_gamma   90.00
#
_symmetry.space_group_name_H-M   'P 1'
#
loop_
_entity.id
_entity.type
_entity.pdbx_description
1 polymer ?
#
loop_
_entity_poly.entity_id
_entity_poly.type
_entity_poly.pdbx_seq_one_letter_code
_entity_poly.pdbx_strand_id
1 'polypeptide(L)'
;MLAERIFFQLGAPLVNLEIACVAAYDMIAYAIEQFTRFTPGTEEILIFNSGLYTANQGIKIDTLINATPELSSLSSTFQSGWDYDLDGYRKCIGIYNFVEGTNDGVNTLFTIEQSLAQQMHFAYSLGSKAFDVVTWHVLKDWLKTREKLFAMKQYVRFDQRTQVLRITPDPKITTDTTYYAAIGVYIERPIKDLVKERWVMEYAKALIKISVANTRGKFGGTQLFGSGTLQYQELMNQGTREKEALEKELMTGVSESQEPPMFFLG
;
A
#
# COMPACT_ATOMS: atom_id res chain seq x y z
N MET A 1 -15.52 -19.44 -6.19
CA MET A 1 -14.62 -19.73 -5.06
C MET A 1 -14.91 -18.92 -3.80
N LEU A 2 -14.69 -17.60 -3.73
CA LEU A 2 -14.92 -16.86 -2.47
C LEU A 2 -16.40 -16.84 -2.05
N ALA A 3 -17.31 -16.51 -2.98
CA ALA A 3 -18.75 -16.49 -2.70
C ALA A 3 -19.27 -17.86 -2.21
N GLU A 4 -18.83 -18.95 -2.83
CA GLU A 4 -19.17 -20.33 -2.40
C GLU A 4 -18.67 -20.62 -1.00
N ARG A 5 -17.44 -20.22 -0.66
CA ARG A 5 -16.89 -20.37 0.69
C ARG A 5 -17.73 -19.63 1.73
N ILE A 6 -18.16 -18.40 1.41
CA ILE A 6 -19.06 -17.63 2.28
C ILE A 6 -20.40 -18.34 2.43
N PHE A 7 -20.97 -18.87 1.35
CA PHE A 7 -22.22 -19.62 1.41
C PHE A 7 -22.11 -20.91 2.25
N PHE A 8 -21.00 -21.65 2.15
CA PHE A 8 -20.75 -22.80 3.00
C PHE A 8 -20.65 -22.42 4.48
N GLN A 9 -19.98 -21.30 4.81
CA GLN A 9 -19.93 -20.81 6.20
C GLN A 9 -21.29 -20.37 6.73
N LEU A 10 -22.21 -19.96 5.86
CA LEU A 10 -23.58 -19.60 6.20
C LEU A 10 -24.53 -20.82 6.26
N GLY A 11 -24.02 -22.03 5.99
CA GLY A 11 -24.77 -23.28 6.13
C GLY A 11 -25.38 -23.82 4.84
N ALA A 12 -25.06 -23.27 3.67
CA ALA A 12 -25.39 -23.95 2.40
C ALA A 12 -24.62 -25.29 2.31
N PRO A 13 -25.18 -26.36 1.74
CA PRO A 13 -26.51 -26.48 1.14
C PRO A 13 -27.63 -26.86 2.14
N LEU A 14 -27.30 -27.10 3.41
CA LEU A 14 -28.26 -27.53 4.45
C LEU A 14 -29.35 -26.48 4.71
N VAL A 15 -28.98 -25.20 4.63
CA VAL A 15 -29.88 -24.05 4.75
C VAL A 15 -30.00 -23.37 3.40
N ASN A 16 -31.23 -23.13 2.96
CA ASN A 16 -31.46 -22.35 1.75
C ASN A 16 -31.15 -20.86 2.02
N LEU A 17 -30.20 -20.32 1.27
CA LEU A 17 -29.85 -18.90 1.30
C LEU A 17 -30.63 -18.20 0.19
N GLU A 18 -31.60 -17.38 0.56
CA GLU A 18 -32.48 -16.62 -0.35
C GLU A 18 -31.75 -15.40 -0.94
N ILE A 19 -30.59 -15.63 -1.57
CA ILE A 19 -29.78 -14.59 -2.19
C ILE A 19 -29.27 -15.04 -3.55
N ALA A 20 -29.33 -14.14 -4.53
CA ALA A 20 -28.77 -14.37 -5.85
C ALA A 20 -27.24 -14.25 -5.81
N CYS A 21 -26.53 -15.08 -6.59
CA CYS A 21 -25.07 -15.06 -6.67
C CYS A 21 -24.53 -13.68 -7.09
N VAL A 22 -25.23 -12.98 -8.00
CA VAL A 22 -24.84 -11.63 -8.46
C VAL A 22 -24.84 -10.62 -7.31
N ALA A 23 -25.82 -10.70 -6.41
CA ALA A 23 -25.87 -9.81 -5.24
C ALA A 23 -24.72 -10.10 -4.26
N ALA A 24 -24.30 -11.36 -4.14
CA ALA A 24 -23.13 -11.71 -3.33
C ALA A 24 -21.83 -11.17 -3.94
N TYR A 25 -21.69 -11.18 -5.28
CA TYR A 25 -20.53 -10.60 -5.95
C TYR A 25 -20.45 -9.08 -5.76
N ASP A 26 -21.58 -8.38 -5.82
CA ASP A 26 -21.64 -6.93 -5.58
C ASP A 26 -21.22 -6.58 -4.14
N MET A 27 -21.62 -7.38 -3.15
CA MET A 27 -21.19 -7.20 -1.76
C MET A 27 -19.69 -7.47 -1.56
N ILE A 28 -19.13 -8.44 -2.29
CA ILE A 28 -17.68 -8.68 -2.30
C ILE A 28 -16.95 -7.49 -2.93
N ALA A 29 -17.44 -6.96 -4.05
CA ALA A 29 -16.85 -5.78 -4.70
C ALA A 29 -16.87 -4.56 -3.76
N TYR A 30 -17.99 -4.31 -3.08
CA TYR A 30 -18.10 -3.25 -2.10
C TYR A 30 -17.16 -3.46 -0.89
N ALA A 31 -17.00 -4.70 -0.42
CA ALA A 31 -16.04 -5.03 0.64
C ALA A 31 -14.60 -4.69 0.23
N ILE A 32 -14.22 -5.04 -1.00
CA ILE A 32 -12.89 -4.72 -1.55
C ILE A 32 -12.70 -3.21 -1.62
N GLU A 33 -13.70 -2.45 -2.10
CA GLU A 33 -13.62 -0.99 -2.17
C GLU A 33 -13.45 -0.34 -0.79
N GLN A 34 -14.14 -0.84 0.24
CA GLN A 34 -13.92 -0.33 1.59
C GLN A 34 -12.52 -0.67 2.08
N PHE A 35 -12.04 -1.89 1.87
CA PHE A 35 -10.72 -2.30 2.33
C PHE A 35 -9.58 -1.48 1.70
N THR A 36 -9.66 -1.19 0.40
CA THR A 36 -8.61 -0.46 -0.32
C THR A 36 -8.52 1.02 0.05
N ARG A 37 -9.62 1.62 0.55
CA ARG A 37 -9.61 3.01 1.02
C ARG A 37 -8.78 3.22 2.28
N PHE A 38 -8.68 2.21 3.13
CA PHE A 38 -8.04 2.31 4.46
C PHE A 38 -6.74 1.52 4.59
N THR A 39 -6.41 0.69 3.60
CA THR A 39 -5.17 -0.11 3.60
C THR A 39 -4.16 0.51 2.63
N PRO A 40 -2.91 0.77 3.07
CA PRO A 40 -1.87 1.22 2.16
C PRO A 40 -1.58 0.15 1.10
N GLY A 41 -1.28 0.59 -0.11
CA GLY A 41 -0.89 -0.28 -1.23
C GLY A 41 0.39 -1.06 -0.97
N THR A 42 0.84 -1.80 -1.98
CA THR A 42 2.16 -2.45 -1.96
C THR A 42 3.25 -1.40 -2.08
N GLU A 43 4.26 -1.47 -1.22
CA GLU A 43 5.46 -0.65 -1.35
C GLU A 43 6.36 -1.21 -2.45
N GLU A 44 6.63 -0.41 -3.47
CA GLU A 44 7.57 -0.74 -4.53
C GLU A 44 8.57 0.40 -4.72
N ILE A 45 9.78 0.06 -5.18
CA ILE A 45 10.82 1.03 -5.49
C ILE A 45 10.97 1.08 -7.01
N LEU A 46 10.73 2.24 -7.59
CA LEU A 46 10.92 2.48 -9.02
C LEU A 46 12.22 3.24 -9.24
N ILE A 47 13.00 2.78 -10.21
CA ILE A 47 14.19 3.51 -10.67
C ILE A 47 13.84 4.15 -12.00
N PHE A 48 14.09 5.45 -12.14
CA PHE A 48 13.87 6.15 -13.39
C PHE A 48 15.04 7.07 -13.75
N ASN A 49 15.18 7.32 -15.05
CA ASN A 49 16.13 8.28 -15.58
C ASN A 49 15.45 9.66 -15.71
N SER A 50 16.08 10.72 -15.20
CA SER A 50 15.55 12.09 -15.24
C SER A 50 15.34 12.62 -16.66
N GLY A 51 15.99 12.05 -17.69
CA GLY A 51 15.74 12.38 -19.10
C GLY A 51 14.30 12.11 -19.56
N LEU A 52 13.58 11.18 -18.91
CA LEU A 52 12.17 10.88 -19.16
C LEU A 52 11.23 11.98 -18.64
N TYR A 53 11.72 12.90 -17.82
CA TYR A 53 10.94 14.02 -17.32
C TYR A 53 10.63 15.01 -18.45
N THR A 54 9.41 15.52 -18.51
CA THR A 54 9.02 16.60 -19.42
C THR A 54 8.93 17.92 -18.66
N ALA A 55 9.70 18.92 -19.12
CA ALA A 55 9.80 20.23 -18.46
C ALA A 55 8.41 20.85 -18.27
N ASN A 56 8.15 21.41 -17.08
CA ASN A 56 6.87 21.99 -16.64
C ASN A 56 5.65 21.05 -16.63
N GLN A 57 5.79 19.80 -17.06
CA GLN A 57 4.69 18.84 -17.12
C GLN A 57 4.83 17.79 -16.04
N GLY A 58 6.03 17.25 -15.83
CA GLY A 58 6.30 16.20 -14.85
C GLY A 58 6.72 14.89 -15.50
N ILE A 59 6.64 13.80 -14.74
CA ILE A 59 6.79 12.44 -15.24
C ILE A 59 5.53 11.64 -14.90
N LYS A 60 5.05 10.85 -15.86
CA LYS A 60 3.91 9.96 -15.64
C LYS A 60 4.40 8.69 -14.95
N ILE A 61 3.94 8.48 -13.72
CA ILE A 61 4.32 7.30 -12.92
C ILE A 61 3.68 6.03 -13.46
N ASP A 62 2.46 6.12 -13.97
CA ASP A 62 1.74 5.00 -14.61
C ASP A 62 2.57 4.35 -15.74
N THR A 63 3.16 5.16 -16.62
CA THR A 63 4.02 4.64 -17.69
C THR A 63 5.33 4.05 -17.16
N LEU A 64 5.87 4.57 -16.07
CA LEU A 64 7.13 4.09 -15.49
C LEU A 64 6.98 2.72 -14.85
N ILE A 65 5.91 2.49 -14.10
CA ILE A 65 5.59 1.19 -13.47
C ILE A 65 5.52 0.09 -14.53
N ASN A 66 4.96 0.42 -15.69
CA ASN A 66 4.71 -0.52 -16.78
C ASN A 66 5.87 -0.68 -17.77
N ALA A 67 6.86 0.23 -17.76
CA ALA A 67 7.97 0.25 -18.72
C ALA A 67 9.27 -0.39 -18.22
N THR A 68 9.34 -0.83 -16.96
CA THR A 68 10.56 -1.43 -16.38
C THR A 68 10.91 -2.76 -17.09
N PRO A 69 12.09 -2.89 -17.73
CA PRO A 69 12.45 -4.04 -18.58
C PRO A 69 12.47 -5.41 -17.88
N GLU A 70 12.68 -5.43 -16.56
CA GLU A 70 12.61 -6.67 -15.76
C GLU A 70 11.17 -7.22 -15.65
N LEU A 71 10.17 -6.36 -15.93
CA LEU A 71 8.75 -6.69 -16.00
C LEU A 71 8.27 -7.01 -17.43
N SER A 72 9.08 -6.70 -18.46
CA SER A 72 8.72 -6.87 -19.88
C SER A 72 9.48 -7.99 -20.58
N SER A 73 10.46 -8.63 -19.93
CA SER A 73 11.01 -9.88 -20.43
C SER A 73 9.92 -10.95 -20.36
N LEU A 74 9.64 -11.60 -21.49
CA LEU A 74 8.58 -12.59 -21.77
C LEU A 74 8.52 -13.83 -20.85
N SER A 75 9.19 -13.83 -19.70
CA SER A 75 9.38 -15.00 -18.83
C SER A 75 9.65 -14.63 -17.36
N SER A 76 9.42 -13.40 -16.90
CA SER A 76 9.50 -13.15 -15.46
C SER A 76 8.22 -13.64 -14.78
N THR A 77 8.37 -14.50 -13.76
CA THR A 77 7.30 -14.90 -12.82
C THR A 77 6.74 -13.71 -12.01
N PHE A 78 7.28 -12.51 -12.24
CA PHE A 78 6.90 -11.26 -11.63
C PHE A 78 5.76 -10.62 -12.45
N GLN A 79 4.64 -10.34 -11.78
CA GLN A 79 3.42 -9.88 -12.42
C GLN A 79 3.61 -8.48 -13.04
N SER A 80 3.42 -8.40 -14.36
CA SER A 80 3.26 -7.15 -15.11
C SER A 80 2.25 -6.22 -14.41
N GLY A 81 2.42 -4.90 -14.55
CA GLY A 81 1.51 -3.90 -13.94
C GLY A 81 0.06 -3.96 -14.45
N TRP A 82 -0.24 -4.81 -15.42
CA TRP A 82 -1.59 -5.12 -15.89
C TRP A 82 -2.36 -6.01 -14.91
N ASP A 83 -3.56 -5.58 -14.51
CA ASP A 83 -4.51 -6.39 -13.77
C ASP A 83 -5.54 -7.00 -14.74
N TYR A 84 -5.47 -8.33 -14.91
CA TYR A 84 -6.38 -9.09 -15.78
C TYR A 84 -7.83 -9.10 -15.29
N ASP A 85 -8.06 -8.91 -13.99
CA ASP A 85 -9.40 -8.92 -13.42
C ASP A 85 -10.14 -7.58 -13.63
N LEU A 86 -9.38 -6.48 -13.80
CA LEU A 86 -9.90 -5.13 -14.04
C LEU A 86 -9.78 -4.64 -15.49
N ASP A 87 -9.15 -5.43 -16.36
CA ASP A 87 -8.84 -5.04 -17.75
C ASP A 87 -8.14 -3.66 -17.82
N GLY A 88 -7.17 -3.44 -16.92
CA GLY A 88 -6.51 -2.15 -16.75
C GLY A 88 -5.19 -2.21 -16.00
N TYR A 89 -4.40 -1.13 -16.11
CA TYR A 89 -3.13 -1.00 -15.38
C TYR A 89 -3.34 -0.54 -13.94
N ARG A 90 -2.53 -1.10 -13.04
CA ARG A 90 -2.47 -0.70 -11.62
C ARG A 90 -1.94 0.72 -11.50
N LYS A 91 -2.57 1.53 -10.65
CA LYS A 91 -2.19 2.93 -10.45
C LYS A 91 -1.36 3.12 -9.19
N CYS A 92 -0.57 4.20 -9.18
CA CYS A 92 0.16 4.64 -8.00
C CYS A 92 -0.79 5.40 -7.07
N ILE A 93 -0.83 5.01 -5.80
CA ILE A 93 -1.61 5.63 -4.73
C ILE A 93 -0.86 6.86 -4.20
N GLY A 94 0.45 6.73 -3.99
CA GLY A 94 1.25 7.78 -3.37
C GLY A 94 2.75 7.53 -3.45
N ILE A 95 3.53 8.54 -3.07
CA ILE A 95 4.99 8.50 -3.07
C ILE A 95 5.47 8.83 -1.66
N TYR A 96 6.27 7.93 -1.08
CA TYR A 96 6.78 8.09 0.28
C TYR A 96 8.24 8.52 0.33
N ASN A 97 9.01 8.21 -0.72
CA ASN A 97 10.43 8.54 -0.73
C ASN A 97 10.91 8.91 -2.14
N PHE A 98 11.88 9.80 -2.19
CA PHE A 98 12.57 10.18 -3.40
C PHE A 98 14.05 10.35 -3.08
N VAL A 99 14.89 9.61 -3.80
CA VAL A 99 16.34 9.66 -3.67
C VAL A 99 16.95 9.87 -5.04
N GLU A 100 17.62 11.01 -5.20
CA GLU A 100 18.42 11.31 -6.38
C GLU A 100 19.76 10.56 -6.29
N GLY A 101 20.13 9.89 -7.37
CA GLY A 101 21.44 9.31 -7.57
C GLY A 101 22.41 10.34 -8.16
N THR A 102 23.68 10.20 -7.82
CA THR A 102 24.75 11.07 -8.33
C THR A 102 25.47 10.37 -9.48
N ASN A 103 25.76 11.08 -10.56
CA ASN A 103 26.55 10.54 -11.68
C ASN A 103 28.06 10.78 -11.53
N ASP A 104 28.45 11.62 -10.58
CA ASP A 104 29.84 11.81 -10.23
C ASP A 104 30.30 10.65 -9.36
N GLY A 105 31.47 10.07 -9.68
CA GLY A 105 32.05 8.95 -8.94
C GLY A 105 32.05 9.24 -7.43
N VAL A 106 31.74 8.20 -6.64
CA VAL A 106 31.60 8.26 -5.17
C VAL A 106 32.92 8.75 -4.55
N ASN A 107 33.08 10.06 -4.41
CA ASN A 107 34.21 10.71 -3.74
C ASN A 107 33.99 10.68 -2.22
N THR A 108 33.80 9.49 -1.64
CA THR A 108 33.74 9.35 -0.18
C THR A 108 35.04 9.79 0.48
N LEU A 109 36.17 9.77 -0.24
CA LEU A 109 37.50 10.03 0.32
C LEU A 109 37.71 11.48 0.81
N PHE A 110 36.98 12.45 0.27
CA PHE A 110 37.11 13.87 0.62
C PHE A 110 35.85 14.44 1.30
N THR A 111 34.97 13.56 1.78
CA THR A 111 33.81 13.98 2.55
C THR A 111 34.22 14.37 3.97
N ILE A 112 33.48 15.32 4.55
CA ILE A 112 33.62 15.66 5.98
C ILE A 112 33.48 14.40 6.84
N GLU A 113 32.57 13.51 6.46
CA GLU A 113 32.32 12.24 7.15
C GLU A 113 33.56 11.33 7.16
N GLN A 114 34.22 11.16 6.02
CA GLN A 114 35.44 10.35 5.93
C GLN A 114 36.63 11.02 6.63
N SER A 115 36.77 12.34 6.51
CA SER A 115 37.84 13.07 7.21
C SER A 115 37.74 12.93 8.73
N LEU A 116 36.50 12.92 9.26
CA LEU A 116 36.24 12.74 10.67
C LEU A 116 36.31 11.28 11.10
N ALA A 117 35.87 10.33 10.25
CA ALA A 117 36.06 8.90 10.53
C ALA A 117 37.56 8.56 10.66
N GLN A 118 38.42 9.10 9.79
CA GLN A 118 39.87 8.94 9.92
C GLN A 118 40.39 9.56 11.22
N GLN A 119 39.95 10.77 11.59
CA GLN A 119 40.38 11.40 12.83
C GLN A 119 39.89 10.64 14.08
N MET A 120 38.66 10.12 14.10
CA MET A 120 38.11 9.25 15.17
C MET A 120 38.95 8.00 15.37
N HIS A 121 39.39 7.34 14.29
CA HIS A 121 40.24 6.16 14.37
C HIS A 121 41.62 6.47 14.97
N PHE A 122 42.25 7.59 14.62
CA PHE A 122 43.53 8.01 15.21
C PHE A 122 43.39 8.50 16.66
N ALA A 123 42.24 9.08 16.99
CA ALA A 123 41.88 9.57 18.30
C ALA A 123 41.81 8.49 19.39
N TYR A 124 41.23 7.33 19.06
CA TYR A 124 41.10 6.20 19.99
C TYR A 124 42.46 5.58 20.36
N SER A 125 43.45 5.70 19.47
CA SER A 125 44.80 5.15 19.63
C SER A 125 45.74 6.05 20.47
N LEU A 126 45.50 7.36 20.50
CA LEU A 126 46.44 8.35 21.05
C LEU A 126 45.84 9.20 22.18
N GLY A 127 45.10 8.58 23.10
CA GLY A 127 44.99 8.95 24.53
C GLY A 127 44.72 10.40 24.97
N SER A 128 44.38 11.35 24.10
CA SER A 128 44.25 12.77 24.49
C SER A 128 43.51 13.57 23.42
N LYS A 129 42.29 14.02 23.74
CA LYS A 129 41.50 15.03 23.00
C LYS A 129 41.06 14.63 21.60
N ALA A 130 40.40 13.49 21.56
CA ALA A 130 39.71 12.94 20.40
C ALA A 130 38.32 13.56 20.18
N PHE A 131 37.84 13.52 18.93
CA PHE A 131 36.40 13.61 18.64
C PHE A 131 35.68 12.45 19.34
N ASP A 132 34.52 12.73 19.95
CA ASP A 132 33.70 11.74 20.68
C ASP A 132 32.42 11.40 19.89
N VAL A 133 31.77 10.29 20.24
CA VAL A 133 30.49 9.82 19.67
C VAL A 133 29.41 10.90 19.76
N VAL A 134 29.39 11.69 20.84
CA VAL A 134 28.45 12.82 20.98
C VAL A 134 28.72 13.88 19.90
N THR A 135 29.99 14.22 19.65
CA THR A 135 30.38 15.17 18.60
C THR A 135 30.00 14.65 17.21
N TRP A 136 30.15 13.34 16.97
CA TRP A 136 29.70 12.71 15.73
C TRP A 136 28.18 12.80 15.52
N HIS A 137 27.39 12.56 16.57
CA HIS A 137 25.93 12.65 16.50
C HIS A 137 25.46 14.08 16.19
N VAL A 138 26.01 15.08 16.90
CA VAL A 138 25.70 16.50 16.66
C VAL A 138 26.06 16.92 15.24
N LEU A 139 27.19 16.46 14.71
CA LEU A 139 27.55 16.71 13.32
C LEU A 139 26.56 16.08 12.34
N LYS A 140 26.21 14.80 12.54
CA LYS A 140 25.26 14.10 11.66
C LYS A 140 23.90 14.80 11.65
N ASP A 141 23.45 15.30 12.79
CA ASP A 141 22.22 16.09 12.88
C ASP A 141 22.36 17.46 12.24
N TRP A 142 23.51 18.12 12.38
CA TRP A 142 23.80 19.37 11.68
C TRP A 142 23.83 19.18 10.15
N LEU A 143 24.46 18.12 9.64
CA LEU A 143 24.46 17.80 8.21
C LEU A 143 23.04 17.57 7.69
N LYS A 144 22.23 16.76 8.38
CA LYS A 144 20.80 16.55 8.04
C LYS A 144 20.01 17.86 8.06
N THR A 145 20.29 18.73 9.01
CA THR A 145 19.60 20.03 9.15
C THR A 145 20.01 20.99 8.04
N ARG A 146 21.30 21.04 7.71
CA ARG A 146 21.86 21.82 6.60
C ARG A 146 21.22 21.42 5.27
N GLU A 147 21.14 20.12 4.98
CA GLU A 147 20.51 19.62 3.75
C GLU A 147 19.05 20.09 3.61
N LYS A 148 18.31 20.10 4.72
CA LYS A 148 16.92 20.60 4.75
C LYS A 148 16.84 22.12 4.60
N LEU A 149 17.70 22.88 5.29
CA LEU A 149 17.70 24.35 5.28
C LEU A 149 18.07 24.94 3.91
N PHE A 150 19.01 24.31 3.20
CA PHE A 150 19.47 24.80 1.90
C PHE A 150 18.69 24.22 0.71
N ALA A 151 17.55 23.55 0.95
CA ALA A 151 16.76 22.90 -0.09
C ALA A 151 17.60 21.98 -1.00
N MET A 152 18.63 21.34 -0.44
CA MET A 152 19.47 20.38 -1.20
C MET A 152 18.70 19.09 -1.52
N LYS A 153 17.53 18.88 -0.89
CA LYS A 153 16.60 17.81 -1.24
C LYS A 153 15.56 18.30 -2.23
N GLN A 154 15.39 17.52 -3.30
CA GLN A 154 14.34 17.76 -4.29
C GLN A 154 12.96 17.66 -3.63
N TYR A 155 12.11 18.64 -3.92
CA TYR A 155 10.73 18.65 -3.47
C TYR A 155 9.84 18.01 -4.52
N VAL A 156 8.99 17.10 -4.08
CA VAL A 156 8.25 16.19 -4.95
C VAL A 156 6.75 16.36 -4.70
N ARG A 157 5.98 16.61 -5.76
CA ARG A 157 4.52 16.68 -5.73
C ARG A 157 3.93 15.61 -6.63
N PHE A 158 3.14 14.72 -6.06
CA PHE A 158 2.41 13.71 -6.79
C PHE A 158 0.91 14.02 -6.81
N ASP A 159 0.30 13.94 -7.98
CA ASP A 159 -1.16 13.95 -8.12
C ASP A 159 -1.65 12.55 -8.50
N GLN A 160 -2.35 11.91 -7.56
CA GLN A 160 -2.89 10.56 -7.71
C GLN A 160 -3.91 10.45 -8.85
N ARG A 161 -4.67 11.51 -9.16
CA ARG A 161 -5.71 11.41 -10.19
C ARG A 161 -5.11 11.45 -11.58
N THR A 162 -4.12 12.32 -11.80
CA THR A 162 -3.46 12.47 -13.10
C THR A 162 -2.26 11.54 -13.27
N GLN A 163 -1.80 10.89 -12.20
CA GLN A 163 -0.62 10.02 -12.14
C GLN A 163 0.67 10.75 -12.55
N VAL A 164 0.72 12.07 -12.34
CA VAL A 164 1.85 12.91 -12.70
C VAL A 164 2.64 13.28 -11.45
N LEU A 165 3.94 13.01 -11.50
CA LEU A 165 4.91 13.44 -10.53
C LEU A 165 5.64 14.70 -11.03
N ARG A 166 5.64 15.75 -10.21
CA ARG A 166 6.40 16.97 -10.45
C ARG A 166 7.53 17.10 -9.44
N ILE A 167 8.72 17.40 -9.95
CA ILE A 167 9.93 17.57 -9.16
C ILE A 167 10.30 19.06 -9.20
N THR A 168 10.72 19.60 -8.06
CA THR A 168 11.17 20.99 -7.92
C THR A 168 12.52 20.99 -7.19
N PRO A 169 13.59 21.57 -7.76
CA PRO A 169 13.66 22.23 -9.08
C PRO A 169 13.42 21.25 -10.25
N ASP A 170 12.96 21.77 -11.39
CA ASP A 170 12.70 20.95 -12.57
C ASP A 170 14.03 20.45 -13.15
N PRO A 171 14.25 19.12 -13.21
CA PRO A 171 15.53 18.56 -13.62
C PRO A 171 15.92 18.92 -15.07
N LYS A 172 14.95 19.30 -15.90
CA LYS A 172 15.17 19.58 -17.33
C LYS A 172 15.27 21.06 -17.67
N ILE A 173 14.99 21.95 -16.73
CA ILE A 173 15.05 23.40 -16.96
C ILE A 173 16.48 23.94 -16.79
N THR A 174 17.28 23.36 -15.89
CA THR A 174 18.52 23.99 -15.44
C THR A 174 19.78 23.42 -16.10
N THR A 175 19.81 22.13 -16.47
CA THR A 175 21.03 21.50 -17.03
C THR A 175 20.69 20.24 -17.83
N ASP A 176 21.44 19.94 -18.90
CA ASP A 176 21.35 18.68 -19.67
C ASP A 176 21.88 17.44 -18.90
N THR A 177 22.13 17.58 -17.59
CA THR A 177 22.64 16.49 -16.75
C THR A 177 21.50 15.52 -16.44
N THR A 178 21.56 14.35 -17.08
CA THR A 178 20.69 13.22 -16.75
C THR A 178 21.18 12.54 -15.48
N TYR A 179 20.28 12.13 -14.60
CA TYR A 179 20.58 11.37 -13.39
C TYR A 179 19.57 10.24 -13.21
N TYR A 180 19.95 9.22 -12.46
CA TYR A 180 19.03 8.17 -12.05
C TYR A 180 18.49 8.48 -10.67
N ALA A 181 17.20 8.27 -10.44
CA ALA A 181 16.59 8.43 -9.13
C ALA A 181 15.74 7.22 -8.76
N ALA A 182 15.72 6.91 -7.47
CA ALA A 182 14.88 5.90 -6.87
C ALA A 182 13.67 6.58 -6.20
N ILE A 183 12.48 6.12 -6.55
CA ILE A 183 11.21 6.58 -6.00
C ILE A 183 10.58 5.43 -5.23
N GLY A 184 10.28 5.65 -3.95
CA GLY A 184 9.42 4.77 -3.17
C GLY A 184 7.96 5.11 -3.43
N VAL A 185 7.22 4.17 -4.00
CA VAL A 185 5.80 4.33 -4.38
C VAL A 185 4.91 3.33 -3.65
N TYR A 186 3.67 3.74 -3.39
CA TYR A 186 2.57 2.85 -3.01
C TYR A 186 1.78 2.51 -4.26
N ILE A 187 1.74 1.24 -4.65
CA ILE A 187 0.99 0.76 -5.81
C ILE A 187 -0.24 -0.01 -5.34
N GLU A 188 -1.32 0.07 -6.10
CA GLU A 188 -2.52 -0.73 -5.86
C GLU A 188 -2.20 -2.23 -5.79
N ARG A 189 -2.75 -2.91 -4.77
CA ARG A 189 -2.66 -4.37 -4.64
C ARG A 189 -3.54 -5.01 -5.71
N PRO A 190 -3.12 -6.12 -6.34
CA PRO A 190 -3.95 -6.80 -7.33
C PRO A 190 -5.21 -7.39 -6.67
N ILE A 191 -6.34 -7.40 -7.39
CA ILE A 191 -7.63 -7.88 -6.85
C ILE A 191 -7.53 -9.30 -6.30
N LYS A 192 -6.82 -10.18 -7.00
CA LYS A 192 -6.62 -11.58 -6.57
C LYS A 192 -6.10 -11.71 -5.13
N ASP A 193 -5.32 -10.75 -4.65
CA ASP A 193 -4.75 -10.78 -3.31
C ASP A 193 -5.68 -10.09 -2.31
N LEU A 194 -6.37 -9.01 -2.72
CA LEU A 194 -7.44 -8.39 -1.94
C LEU A 194 -8.59 -9.37 -1.63
N VAL A 195 -8.97 -10.21 -2.58
CA VAL A 195 -10.04 -11.22 -2.42
C VAL A 195 -9.65 -12.31 -1.41
N LYS A 196 -8.35 -12.53 -1.16
CA LYS A 196 -7.87 -13.54 -0.21
C LYS A 196 -7.82 -13.01 1.23
N GLU A 197 -7.93 -11.70 1.42
CA GLU A 197 -7.87 -11.09 2.74
C GLU A 197 -9.01 -11.57 3.63
N ARG A 198 -8.69 -11.92 4.87
CA ARG A 198 -9.69 -12.40 5.84
C ARG A 198 -10.77 -11.35 6.07
N TRP A 199 -10.35 -10.09 6.22
CA TRP A 199 -11.25 -8.97 6.46
C TRP A 199 -12.29 -8.82 5.34
N VAL A 200 -11.87 -8.90 4.07
CA VAL A 200 -12.77 -8.79 2.91
C VAL A 200 -13.80 -9.92 2.92
N MET A 201 -13.38 -11.15 3.25
CA MET A 201 -14.29 -12.28 3.39
C MET A 201 -15.31 -12.08 4.52
N GLU A 202 -14.86 -11.65 5.70
CA GLU A 202 -15.70 -11.47 6.88
C GLU A 202 -16.69 -10.31 6.70
N TYR A 203 -16.25 -9.21 6.09
CA TYR A 203 -17.11 -8.06 5.80
C TYR A 203 -18.16 -8.40 4.73
N ALA A 204 -17.77 -9.07 3.63
CA ALA A 204 -18.71 -9.55 2.63
C ALA A 204 -19.74 -10.53 3.22
N LYS A 205 -19.32 -11.42 4.13
CA LYS A 205 -20.22 -12.32 4.86
C LYS A 205 -21.22 -11.55 5.72
N ALA A 206 -20.79 -10.52 6.44
CA ALA A 206 -21.68 -9.69 7.26
C ALA A 206 -22.76 -8.99 6.40
N LEU A 207 -22.37 -8.45 5.24
CA LEU A 207 -23.30 -7.84 4.28
C LEU A 207 -24.30 -8.86 3.72
N ILE A 208 -23.84 -10.07 3.39
CA ILE A 208 -24.70 -11.15 2.91
C ILE A 208 -25.71 -11.55 3.99
N LYS A 209 -25.30 -11.65 5.27
CA LYS A 209 -26.23 -11.91 6.38
C LYS A 209 -27.33 -10.84 6.50
N ILE A 210 -26.95 -9.57 6.39
CA ILE A 210 -27.90 -8.44 6.43
C ILE A 210 -28.90 -8.54 5.26
N SER A 211 -28.42 -8.84 4.07
CA SER A 211 -29.27 -9.00 2.88
C SER A 211 -30.23 -10.18 3.00
N VAL A 212 -29.75 -11.35 3.45
CA VAL A 212 -30.59 -12.52 3.72
C VAL A 212 -31.63 -12.22 4.79
N ALA A 213 -31.26 -11.51 5.86
CA ALA A 213 -32.20 -11.10 6.90
C ALA A 213 -33.27 -10.13 6.38
N ASN A 214 -32.90 -9.18 5.52
CA ASN A 214 -33.83 -8.28 4.85
C ASN A 214 -34.82 -9.03 3.94
N THR A 215 -34.35 -10.02 3.19
CA THR A 215 -35.24 -10.85 2.36
C THR A 215 -36.21 -11.65 3.22
N ARG A 216 -35.72 -12.29 4.29
CA ARG A 216 -36.56 -13.07 5.23
C ARG A 216 -37.55 -12.20 6.01
N GLY A 217 -37.15 -10.99 6.40
CA GLY A 217 -38.02 -10.04 7.10
C GLY A 217 -39.21 -9.58 6.26
N LYS A 218 -39.09 -9.54 4.93
CA LYS A 218 -40.22 -9.24 4.02
C LYS A 218 -41.30 -10.32 4.04
N PHE A 219 -40.96 -11.54 4.47
CA PHE A 219 -41.90 -12.66 4.64
C PHE A 219 -42.24 -12.90 6.13
N GLY A 220 -41.95 -11.93 7.00
CA GLY A 220 -42.28 -11.97 8.44
C GLY A 220 -43.79 -11.98 8.68
N GLY A 221 -44.39 -13.16 8.56
CA GLY A 221 -45.83 -13.36 8.67
C GLY A 221 -46.35 -14.60 7.94
N THR A 222 -45.57 -15.18 7.03
CA THR A 222 -45.92 -16.46 6.38
C THR A 222 -45.37 -17.62 7.20
N GLN A 223 -46.27 -18.45 7.71
CA GLN A 223 -45.90 -19.66 8.44
C GLN A 223 -45.37 -20.69 7.46
N LEU A 224 -44.09 -21.02 7.55
CA LEU A 224 -43.49 -22.04 6.70
C LEU A 224 -44.12 -23.41 7.02
N PHE A 225 -44.31 -24.23 5.99
CA PHE A 225 -44.69 -25.63 6.16
C PHE A 225 -43.66 -26.32 7.06
N GLY A 226 -44.11 -26.80 8.23
CA GLY A 226 -43.24 -27.42 9.24
C GLY A 226 -43.12 -26.69 10.58
N SER A 227 -43.95 -25.67 10.86
CA SER A 227 -44.01 -24.99 12.18
C SER A 227 -42.73 -24.23 12.59
N GLY A 228 -41.79 -24.02 11.67
CA GLY A 228 -40.59 -23.20 11.91
C GLY A 228 -40.89 -21.71 11.81
N THR A 229 -40.51 -20.93 12.82
CA THR A 229 -40.54 -19.46 12.77
C THR A 229 -39.24 -18.92 12.17
N LEU A 230 -39.32 -18.04 11.18
CA LEU A 230 -38.17 -17.35 10.59
C LEU A 230 -37.58 -16.33 11.59
N GLN A 231 -36.52 -16.71 12.32
CA GLN A 231 -35.76 -15.79 13.17
C GLN A 231 -34.86 -14.87 12.32
N TYR A 232 -35.43 -13.83 11.72
CA TYR A 232 -34.69 -12.86 10.88
C TYR A 232 -33.99 -11.77 11.71
N GLN A 233 -34.54 -11.40 12.87
CA GLN A 233 -34.06 -10.29 13.69
C GLN A 233 -32.71 -10.59 14.35
N GLU A 234 -32.47 -11.82 14.78
CA GLU A 234 -31.18 -12.24 15.34
C GLU A 234 -30.07 -12.25 14.27
N LEU A 235 -30.37 -12.73 13.06
CA LEU A 235 -29.43 -12.72 11.95
C LEU A 235 -29.06 -11.29 11.52
N MET A 236 -30.04 -10.38 11.50
CA MET A 236 -29.81 -8.95 11.24
C MET A 236 -28.92 -8.32 12.30
N ASN A 237 -29.21 -8.58 13.59
CA ASN A 237 -28.42 -8.05 14.70
C ASN A 237 -26.99 -8.60 14.70
N GLN A 238 -26.81 -9.87 14.33
CA GLN A 238 -25.47 -10.44 14.18
C GLN A 238 -24.70 -9.78 13.03
N GLY A 239 -25.33 -9.61 11.87
CA GLY A 239 -24.68 -9.01 10.70
C GLY A 239 -24.29 -7.54 10.93
N THR A 240 -25.15 -6.76 11.58
CA THR A 240 -24.86 -5.36 11.93
C THR A 240 -23.74 -5.23 12.95
N ARG A 241 -23.71 -6.08 14.00
CA ARG A 241 -22.60 -6.11 14.96
C ARG A 241 -21.26 -6.51 14.33
N GLU A 242 -21.25 -7.55 13.48
CA GLU A 242 -20.04 -7.97 12.77
C GLU A 242 -19.53 -6.84 11.85
N LYS A 243 -20.44 -6.17 11.14
CA LYS A 243 -20.11 -5.01 10.29
C LYS A 243 -19.49 -3.87 11.10
N GLU A 244 -20.14 -3.45 12.19
CA GLU A 244 -19.65 -2.35 13.04
C GLU A 244 -18.29 -2.67 13.68
N ALA A 245 -18.08 -3.93 14.09
CA ALA A 245 -16.81 -4.38 14.63
C ALA A 245 -15.68 -4.29 13.59
N LEU A 246 -15.94 -4.73 12.36
CA LEU A 246 -14.97 -4.70 11.26
C LEU A 246 -14.67 -3.27 10.76
N GLU A 247 -15.68 -2.39 10.73
CA GLU A 247 -15.48 -0.97 10.41
C GLU A 247 -14.65 -0.28 11.50
N LYS A 248 -14.88 -0.61 12.77
CA LYS A 248 -14.06 -0.11 13.88
C LYS A 248 -12.62 -0.61 13.79
N GLU A 249 -12.41 -1.89 13.49
CA GLU A 249 -11.07 -2.47 13.28
C GLU A 249 -10.32 -1.70 12.19
N LEU A 250 -10.98 -1.45 11.06
CA LEU A 250 -10.41 -0.73 9.93
C LEU A 250 -10.04 0.72 10.28
N MET A 251 -10.88 1.43 11.05
CA MET A 251 -10.58 2.80 11.50
C MET A 251 -9.44 2.87 12.52
N THR A 252 -9.26 1.83 13.33
CA THR A 252 -8.17 1.78 14.32
C THR A 252 -6.80 1.46 13.71
N GLY A 253 -6.74 1.11 12.42
CA GLY A 253 -5.49 0.80 11.71
C GLY A 253 -4.82 -0.52 12.11
N VAL A 254 -5.40 -1.25 13.07
CA VAL A 254 -4.97 -2.60 13.47
C VAL A 254 -5.57 -3.60 12.49
N SER A 255 -5.21 -3.50 11.21
CA SER A 255 -5.48 -4.57 10.27
C SER A 255 -4.34 -5.58 10.36
N GLU A 256 -4.67 -6.88 10.43
CA GLU A 256 -3.71 -7.98 10.48
C GLU A 256 -2.72 -8.03 9.30
N SER A 257 -2.94 -7.17 8.29
CA SER A 257 -2.09 -7.01 7.12
C SER A 257 -0.82 -6.19 7.40
N GLN A 258 -0.66 -5.58 8.60
CA GLN A 258 0.47 -4.70 8.85
C GLN A 258 1.79 -5.43 9.17
N GLU A 259 1.82 -6.53 9.91
CA GLU A 259 3.07 -7.25 10.20
C GLU A 259 2.80 -8.73 10.50
N PRO A 260 3.67 -9.66 10.03
CA PRO A 260 3.58 -11.05 10.49
C PRO A 260 3.74 -11.09 12.02
N PRO A 261 3.04 -11.99 12.74
CA PRO A 261 3.16 -12.09 14.19
C PRO A 261 4.61 -12.42 14.56
N MET A 262 5.34 -11.41 15.04
CA MET A 262 6.70 -11.57 15.54
C MET A 262 6.63 -12.38 16.84
N PHE A 263 7.22 -13.57 16.81
CA PHE A 263 7.35 -14.44 17.97
C PHE A 263 8.24 -13.74 19.02
N PHE A 264 7.63 -13.27 20.12
CA PHE A 264 8.38 -12.78 21.27
C PHE A 264 9.00 -13.98 22.00
N LEU A 265 10.32 -14.15 21.85
CA LEU A 265 11.11 -14.90 22.82
C LEU A 265 11.42 -13.96 24.00
N GLY A 266 11.01 -14.39 25.20
CA GLY A 266 11.51 -13.83 26.46
C GLY A 266 12.95 -14.22 26.73
#